data_AF-E3LB85-F1
#
_entry.id   AF-E3LB85-F1
#
_cell.length_a   1.000
_cell.length_b   1.000
_cell.length_c   1.000
_cell.angle_alpha   90.00
_cell.angle_beta   90.00
_cell.angle_gamma   90.00
#
_symmetry.space_group_name_H-M   'P 1'
#
loop_
_entity.id
_entity.type
_entity.pdbx_description
1 polymer ?
#
loop_
_entity_poly.entity_id
_entity_poly.type
_entity_poly.pdbx_seq_one_letter_code
_entity_poly.pdbx_strand_id
1 'polypeptide(L)'
;MAKILVYLRNSEHWRELKWTFPNSVDLLTQLIKRHLQCAFPSNEFIEFSISLSESLLQGIIILIGGKGNNDAKKAAASFVEHIGKIGESNPSISVEVVRRILKLTSTRPSGSRNFGLCCWETISLLLETDALKPLEQHGDGRKLLQSILHMVTRNLNQPKVSVNRVLTGSKMLRSFMALESSHQRLTSSLNFF
;
A
#
# COMPACT_ATOMS: atom_id res chain seq x y z
N MET A 1 -14.68 19.11 -11.34
CA MET A 1 -14.15 17.80 -11.80
C MET A 1 -13.27 17.90 -13.04
N ALA A 2 -13.66 18.61 -14.11
CA ALA A 2 -12.85 18.71 -15.34
C ALA A 2 -11.43 19.29 -15.15
N LYS A 3 -11.26 20.30 -14.27
CA LYS A 3 -9.93 20.88 -13.98
C LYS A 3 -8.98 19.89 -13.29
N ILE A 4 -9.48 19.04 -12.40
CA ILE A 4 -8.68 18.00 -11.71
C ILE A 4 -8.19 16.95 -12.71
N LEU A 5 -9.03 16.58 -13.67
CA LEU A 5 -8.73 15.55 -14.68
C LEU A 5 -7.66 16.01 -15.71
N VAL A 6 -7.67 17.28 -16.11
CA VAL A 6 -6.63 17.87 -16.97
C VAL A 6 -5.32 18.07 -16.21
N TYR A 7 -5.40 18.42 -14.92
CA TYR A 7 -4.25 18.59 -14.05
C TYR A 7 -3.46 17.27 -13.91
N LEU A 8 -4.12 16.16 -13.60
CA LEU A 8 -3.49 14.86 -13.29
C LEU A 8 -2.67 14.20 -14.43
N ARG A 9 -2.67 14.77 -15.65
CA ARG A 9 -1.77 14.36 -16.75
C ARG A 9 -0.31 14.79 -16.54
N ASN A 10 -0.04 15.77 -15.67
CA ASN A 10 1.32 16.27 -15.44
C ASN A 10 2.01 15.49 -14.31
N SER A 11 3.17 14.90 -14.62
CA SER A 11 4.03 14.03 -13.79
C SER A 11 4.59 14.66 -12.50
N GLU A 12 4.14 15.86 -12.11
CA GLU A 12 4.60 16.59 -10.92
C GLU A 12 3.52 16.82 -9.86
N HIS A 13 2.33 16.21 -10.00
CA HIS A 13 1.19 16.33 -9.07
C HIS A 13 1.50 15.94 -7.62
N TRP A 14 2.51 15.09 -7.41
CA TRP A 14 2.97 14.72 -6.08
C TRP A 14 3.46 15.94 -5.27
N ARG A 15 3.86 17.04 -5.91
CA ARG A 15 4.26 18.28 -5.23
C ARG A 15 3.10 18.99 -4.54
N GLU A 16 1.88 18.84 -5.05
CA GLU A 16 0.66 19.40 -4.47
C GLU A 16 0.00 18.44 -3.45
N LEU A 17 0.43 17.18 -3.36
CA LEU A 17 -0.16 16.23 -2.42
C LEU A 17 -0.06 16.66 -0.96
N LYS A 18 0.89 17.52 -0.60
CA LYS A 18 1.10 17.97 0.79
C LYS A 18 -0.14 18.60 1.41
N TRP A 19 -0.89 19.41 0.65
CA TRP A 19 -2.11 20.09 1.15
C TRP A 19 -3.42 19.40 0.74
N THR A 20 -3.38 18.46 -0.22
CA THR A 20 -4.56 17.74 -0.72
C THR A 20 -4.54 16.27 -0.34
N PHE A 21 -3.66 15.88 0.60
CA PHE A 21 -3.40 14.48 0.94
C PHE A 21 -4.67 13.71 1.29
N PRO A 22 -5.54 14.19 2.20
CA PRO A 22 -6.77 13.45 2.54
C PRO A 22 -7.68 13.25 1.31
N ASN A 23 -7.90 14.32 0.53
CA ASN A 23 -8.72 14.26 -0.69
C ASN A 23 -8.15 13.30 -1.74
N SER A 24 -6.81 13.21 -1.83
CA SER A 24 -6.13 12.33 -2.79
C SER A 24 -6.26 10.86 -2.41
N VAL A 25 -6.18 10.59 -1.11
CA VAL A 25 -6.38 9.27 -0.53
C VAL A 25 -7.85 8.82 -0.65
N ASP A 26 -8.81 9.73 -0.47
CA ASP A 26 -10.23 9.48 -0.72
C ASP A 26 -10.53 9.24 -2.21
N LEU A 27 -9.94 10.04 -3.10
CA LEU A 27 -10.06 9.86 -4.54
C LEU A 27 -9.51 8.50 -4.98
N LEU A 28 -8.36 8.09 -4.45
CA LEU A 28 -7.78 6.76 -4.69
C LEU A 28 -8.78 5.65 -4.31
N THR A 29 -9.38 5.75 -3.13
CA THR A 29 -10.41 4.81 -2.66
C THR A 29 -11.61 4.75 -3.60
N GLN A 30 -12.10 5.90 -4.05
CA GLN A 30 -13.25 5.97 -4.97
C GLN A 30 -12.94 5.36 -6.34
N LEU A 31 -11.73 5.61 -6.88
CA LEU A 31 -11.29 5.04 -8.16
C LEU A 31 -11.17 3.52 -8.08
N ILE A 32 -10.60 3.00 -6.98
CA ILE A 32 -10.49 1.55 -6.74
C ILE A 32 -11.87 0.93 -6.54
N LYS A 33 -12.74 1.55 -5.74
CA LYS A 33 -14.11 1.07 -5.54
C LYS A 33 -14.85 0.93 -6.87
N ARG A 34 -14.77 1.95 -7.74
CA ARG A 34 -15.36 1.90 -9.08
C ARG A 34 -14.77 0.78 -9.92
N HIS A 35 -13.45 0.61 -9.90
CA HIS A 35 -12.79 -0.47 -10.62
C HIS A 35 -13.29 -1.86 -10.20
N LEU A 36 -13.44 -2.10 -8.88
CA LEU A 36 -13.94 -3.37 -8.35
C LEU A 36 -15.43 -3.61 -8.67
N GLN A 37 -16.22 -2.56 -8.89
CA GLN A 37 -17.64 -2.65 -9.20
C GLN A 37 -17.95 -2.83 -10.69
N CYS A 38 -16.97 -2.63 -11.58
CA CYS A 38 -17.15 -2.79 -13.02
C CYS A 38 -17.05 -4.27 -13.44
N ALA A 39 -18.18 -4.87 -13.82
CA ALA A 39 -18.24 -6.26 -14.31
C ALA A 39 -17.72 -6.45 -15.75
N PHE A 40 -17.58 -5.36 -16.53
CA PHE A 40 -17.17 -5.41 -17.95
C PHE A 40 -16.03 -4.40 -18.22
N PRO A 41 -14.81 -4.85 -18.54
CA PRO A 41 -13.62 -4.00 -18.58
C PRO A 41 -13.39 -3.23 -19.89
N SER A 42 -14.31 -3.24 -20.86
CA SER A 42 -14.05 -2.71 -22.21
C SER A 42 -14.28 -1.20 -22.39
N ASN A 43 -14.03 -0.38 -21.37
CA ASN A 43 -14.24 1.08 -21.45
C ASN A 43 -12.91 1.82 -21.24
N GLU A 44 -12.54 2.72 -22.17
CA GLU A 44 -11.39 3.65 -22.04
C GLU A 44 -11.38 4.37 -20.68
N PHE A 45 -12.56 4.58 -20.09
CA PHE A 45 -12.74 5.13 -18.75
C PHE A 45 -12.16 4.28 -17.62
N ILE A 46 -12.18 2.95 -17.73
CA ILE A 46 -11.62 2.03 -16.72
C ILE A 46 -10.10 2.06 -16.79
N GLU A 47 -9.53 2.01 -18.00
CA GLU A 47 -8.08 2.15 -18.20
C GLU A 47 -7.56 3.48 -17.67
N PHE A 48 -8.30 4.57 -17.93
CA PHE A 48 -8.02 5.88 -17.35
C PHE A 48 -8.07 5.85 -15.81
N SER A 49 -9.10 5.24 -15.21
CA SER A 49 -9.23 5.12 -13.75
C SER A 49 -8.07 4.34 -13.12
N ILE A 50 -7.64 3.24 -13.75
CA ILE A 50 -6.50 2.43 -13.32
C ILE A 50 -5.20 3.25 -13.40
N SER A 51 -4.93 3.87 -14.54
CA SER A 51 -3.75 4.70 -14.75
C SER A 51 -3.68 5.86 -13.74
N LEU A 52 -4.82 6.50 -13.48
CA LEU A 52 -4.90 7.61 -12.54
C LEU A 52 -4.67 7.18 -11.10
N SER A 53 -5.27 6.06 -10.68
CA SER A 53 -5.07 5.53 -9.33
C SER A 53 -3.65 5.02 -9.11
N GLU A 54 -3.00 4.43 -10.11
CA GLU A 54 -1.57 4.10 -10.05
C GLU A 54 -0.70 5.36 -9.92
N SER A 55 -1.01 6.41 -10.68
CA SER A 55 -0.27 7.70 -10.62
C SER A 55 -0.42 8.39 -9.26
N LEU A 56 -1.65 8.42 -8.70
CA LEU A 56 -1.91 8.95 -7.37
C LEU A 56 -1.15 8.16 -6.30
N LEU A 57 -1.18 6.82 -6.39
CA LEU A 57 -0.51 5.95 -5.44
C LEU A 57 1.01 6.12 -5.50
N GLN A 58 1.60 6.30 -6.69
CA GLN A 58 3.02 6.63 -6.83
C GLN A 58 3.36 7.94 -6.12
N GLY A 59 2.54 8.98 -6.29
CA GLY A 59 2.74 10.26 -5.61
C GLY A 59 2.66 10.14 -4.09
N ILE A 60 1.70 9.37 -3.58
CA ILE A 60 1.56 9.08 -2.14
C ILE A 60 2.81 8.38 -1.61
N ILE A 61 3.29 7.33 -2.28
CA ILE A 61 4.49 6.59 -1.89
C ILE A 61 5.73 7.49 -1.91
N ILE A 62 5.87 8.35 -2.92
CA ILE A 62 6.98 9.32 -3.01
C ILE A 62 6.93 10.31 -1.84
N LEU A 63 5.74 10.83 -1.50
CA LEU A 63 5.58 11.76 -0.39
C LEU A 63 5.93 11.10 0.95
N ILE A 64 5.44 9.88 1.20
CA ILE A 64 5.77 9.08 2.39
C ILE A 64 7.27 8.79 2.47
N GLY A 65 7.90 8.48 1.33
CA GLY A 65 9.34 8.23 1.20
C GLY A 65 10.23 9.45 1.40
N GLY A 66 9.67 10.67 1.52
CA GLY A 66 10.40 11.91 1.80
C GLY A 66 10.97 11.94 3.23
N LYS A 67 12.11 11.27 3.45
CA LYS A 67 12.74 11.10 4.77
C LYS A 67 12.95 12.45 5.49
N GLY A 68 12.43 12.55 6.72
CA GLY A 68 12.77 13.63 7.67
C GLY A 68 11.86 14.86 7.66
N ASN A 69 10.95 15.01 6.69
CA ASN A 69 10.01 16.14 6.69
C ASN A 69 8.76 15.85 7.54
N ASN A 70 8.26 16.85 8.26
CA ASN A 70 6.99 16.79 9.00
C ASN A 70 5.80 16.42 8.08
N ASP A 71 5.77 16.93 6.85
CA ASP A 71 4.71 16.60 5.88
C ASP A 71 4.68 15.11 5.56
N ALA A 72 5.85 14.48 5.39
CA ALA A 72 5.95 13.05 5.09
C ALA A 72 5.46 12.20 6.26
N LYS A 73 5.76 12.60 7.51
CA LYS A 73 5.26 11.93 8.71
C LYS A 73 3.74 12.03 8.82
N LYS A 74 3.18 13.22 8.57
CA LYS A 74 1.72 13.44 8.58
C LYS A 74 1.02 12.62 7.49
N ALA A 75 1.58 12.61 6.28
CA ALA A 75 1.09 11.80 5.17
C ALA A 75 1.14 10.30 5.49
N ALA A 76 2.25 9.82 6.05
CA ALA A 76 2.42 8.43 6.46
C ALA A 76 1.36 8.02 7.51
N ALA A 77 1.19 8.82 8.56
CA ALA A 77 0.20 8.55 9.61
C ALA A 77 -1.24 8.56 9.06
N SER A 78 -1.58 9.57 8.25
CA SER A 78 -2.90 9.67 7.61
C SER A 78 -3.17 8.51 6.67
N PHE A 79 -2.17 8.06 5.90
CA PHE A 79 -2.32 6.92 5.01
C PHE A 79 -2.50 5.61 5.78
N VAL A 80 -1.71 5.38 6.83
CA VAL A 80 -1.83 4.24 7.74
C VAL A 80 -3.23 4.16 8.35
N GLU A 81 -3.72 5.27 8.92
CA GLU A 81 -5.04 5.34 9.54
C GLU A 81 -6.15 5.04 8.51
N HIS A 82 -6.03 5.60 7.32
CA HIS A 82 -7.00 5.38 6.24
C HIS A 82 -7.04 3.93 5.78
N ILE A 83 -5.88 3.30 5.57
CA ILE A 83 -5.81 1.89 5.16
C ILE A 83 -6.35 0.97 6.26
N GLY A 84 -6.10 1.27 7.53
CA GLY A 84 -6.70 0.55 8.66
C GLY A 84 -8.23 0.62 8.64
N LYS A 85 -8.81 1.84 8.59
CA LYS A 85 -10.27 2.05 8.55
C LYS A 85 -10.94 1.40 7.34
N ILE A 86 -10.30 1.44 6.17
CA ILE A 86 -10.80 0.75 4.97
C ILE A 86 -10.63 -0.75 5.09
N GLY A 87 -9.55 -1.23 5.72
CA GLY A 87 -9.36 -2.65 6.00
C GLY A 87 -10.51 -3.24 6.81
N GLU A 88 -11.04 -2.49 7.79
CA GLU A 88 -12.19 -2.89 8.61
C GLU A 88 -13.52 -2.79 7.84
N SER A 89 -13.76 -1.66 7.16
CA SER A 89 -15.06 -1.38 6.54
C SER A 89 -15.23 -1.97 5.14
N ASN A 90 -14.16 -2.03 4.35
CA ASN A 90 -14.15 -2.46 2.94
C ASN A 90 -12.83 -3.19 2.60
N PRO A 91 -12.61 -4.42 3.13
CA PRO A 91 -11.34 -5.14 3.01
C PRO A 91 -10.86 -5.34 1.57
N SER A 92 -11.78 -5.51 0.62
CA SER A 92 -11.45 -5.68 -0.81
C SER A 92 -10.74 -4.46 -1.42
N ILE A 93 -11.09 -3.25 -0.98
CA ILE A 93 -10.44 -2.01 -1.42
C ILE A 93 -9.03 -1.95 -0.83
N SER A 94 -8.87 -2.24 0.47
CA SER A 94 -7.56 -2.25 1.12
C SER A 94 -6.62 -3.29 0.49
N VAL A 95 -7.12 -4.49 0.20
CA VAL A 95 -6.41 -5.53 -0.58
C VAL A 95 -5.94 -5.00 -1.93
N GLU A 96 -6.82 -4.31 -2.67
CA GLU A 96 -6.49 -3.79 -4.00
C GLU A 96 -5.48 -2.63 -3.94
N VAL A 97 -5.55 -1.75 -2.94
CA VAL A 97 -4.51 -0.72 -2.71
C VAL A 97 -3.15 -1.38 -2.50
N VAL A 98 -3.06 -2.32 -1.55
CA VAL A 98 -1.79 -2.98 -1.21
C VAL A 98 -1.26 -3.79 -2.38
N ARG A 99 -2.13 -4.50 -3.13
CA ARG A 99 -1.77 -5.20 -4.36
C ARG A 99 -1.15 -4.27 -5.39
N ARG A 100 -1.70 -3.07 -5.57
CA ARG A 100 -1.15 -2.05 -6.48
C ARG A 100 0.21 -1.53 -6.00
N ILE A 101 0.40 -1.31 -4.70
CA ILE A 101 1.73 -0.94 -4.16
C ILE A 101 2.76 -2.03 -4.52
N LEU A 102 2.42 -3.30 -4.37
CA LEU A 102 3.31 -4.41 -4.73
C LEU A 102 3.62 -4.43 -6.23
N LYS A 103 2.63 -4.24 -7.10
CA LYS A 103 2.82 -4.13 -8.55
C LYS A 103 3.75 -2.98 -8.92
N LEU A 104 3.67 -1.87 -8.19
CA LEU A 104 4.51 -0.70 -8.36
C LEU A 104 5.97 -0.90 -7.91
N THR A 105 6.32 -1.99 -7.22
CA THR A 105 7.71 -2.25 -6.79
C THR A 105 8.68 -2.43 -7.95
N SER A 106 8.19 -2.85 -9.12
CA SER A 106 8.97 -3.01 -10.35
C SER A 106 8.95 -1.78 -11.26
N THR A 107 8.18 -0.74 -10.93
CA THR A 107 8.10 0.47 -11.74
C THR A 107 9.20 1.47 -11.34
N ARG A 108 9.51 2.39 -12.26
CA ARG A 108 10.52 3.42 -12.06
C ARG A 108 10.01 4.76 -12.57
N PRO A 109 9.13 5.43 -11.81
CA PRO A 109 8.66 6.76 -12.18
C PRO A 109 9.82 7.75 -12.27
N SER A 110 9.72 8.68 -13.22
CA SER A 110 10.68 9.78 -13.38
C SER A 110 10.83 10.55 -12.06
N GLY A 111 12.07 10.81 -11.65
CA GLY A 111 12.37 11.54 -10.41
C GLY A 111 12.51 10.70 -9.14
N SER A 112 12.31 9.36 -9.19
CA SER A 112 12.54 8.50 -8.02
C SER A 112 13.43 7.29 -8.34
N ARG A 113 14.74 7.44 -8.10
CA ARG A 113 15.76 6.41 -8.38
C ARG A 113 15.56 5.13 -7.55
N ASN A 114 14.93 5.23 -6.39
CA ASN A 114 14.73 4.13 -5.43
C ASN A 114 13.24 3.83 -5.19
N PHE A 115 12.36 4.14 -6.13
CA PHE A 115 10.91 4.00 -5.94
C PHE A 115 10.47 2.61 -5.45
N GLY A 116 11.04 1.55 -6.01
CA GLY A 116 10.75 0.19 -5.54
C GLY A 116 11.05 0.00 -4.05
N LEU A 117 12.15 0.57 -3.54
CA LEU A 117 12.45 0.56 -2.10
C LEU A 117 11.41 1.37 -1.30
N CYS A 118 10.95 2.52 -1.81
CA CYS A 118 9.88 3.29 -1.16
C CYS A 118 8.56 2.51 -1.08
N CYS A 119 8.22 1.71 -2.11
CA CYS A 119 7.08 0.79 -2.05
C CYS A 119 7.28 -0.24 -0.93
N TRP A 120 8.46 -0.86 -0.84
CA TRP A 120 8.80 -1.77 0.26
C TRP A 120 8.71 -1.06 1.62
N GLU A 121 9.29 0.12 1.78
CA GLU A 121 9.21 0.90 3.03
C GLU A 121 7.75 1.23 3.40
N THR A 122 6.88 1.50 2.42
CA THR A 122 5.44 1.76 2.65
C THR A 122 4.70 0.49 3.09
N ILE A 123 4.94 -0.67 2.47
CA ILE A 123 4.37 -1.94 2.95
C ILE A 123 4.87 -2.26 4.36
N SER A 124 6.14 -1.97 4.65
CA SER A 124 6.73 -2.23 5.97
C SER A 124 6.05 -1.36 7.02
N LEU A 125 5.81 -0.08 6.70
CA LEU A 125 5.08 0.83 7.56
C LEU A 125 3.68 0.29 7.87
N LEU A 126 2.91 -0.12 6.85
CA LEU A 126 1.55 -0.63 7.04
C LEU A 126 1.50 -1.91 7.90
N LEU A 127 2.52 -2.76 7.80
CA LEU A 127 2.66 -3.96 8.64
C LEU A 127 3.11 -3.63 10.06
N GLU A 128 4.03 -2.68 10.25
CA GLU A 128 4.53 -2.26 11.56
C GLU A 128 3.46 -1.53 12.38
N THR A 129 2.49 -0.88 11.74
CA THR A 129 1.42 -0.12 12.40
C THR A 129 0.10 -0.88 12.47
N ASP A 130 0.10 -2.20 12.25
CA ASP A 130 -1.10 -3.06 12.23
C ASP A 130 -2.21 -2.62 11.26
N ALA A 131 -1.93 -1.73 10.30
CA ALA A 131 -2.94 -1.23 9.35
C ALA A 131 -3.49 -2.35 8.44
N LEU A 132 -2.72 -3.43 8.28
CA LEU A 132 -3.12 -4.61 7.50
C LEU A 132 -3.73 -5.73 8.35
N LYS A 133 -3.77 -5.59 9.68
CA LYS A 133 -4.33 -6.59 10.59
C LYS A 133 -5.78 -6.99 10.27
N PRO A 134 -6.68 -6.06 9.88
CA PRO A 134 -8.04 -6.43 9.48
C PRO A 134 -8.10 -7.45 8.32
N LEU A 135 -7.07 -7.47 7.45
CA LEU A 135 -7.04 -8.37 6.29
C LEU A 135 -6.90 -9.85 6.67
N GLU A 136 -6.44 -10.17 7.88
CA GLU A 136 -6.33 -11.56 8.37
C GLU A 136 -7.68 -12.27 8.44
N GLN A 137 -8.76 -11.51 8.66
CA GLN A 137 -10.10 -12.04 8.82
C GLN A 137 -10.71 -12.48 7.47
N HIS A 138 -10.13 -12.04 6.34
CA HIS A 138 -10.70 -12.24 5.02
C HIS A 138 -9.82 -13.14 4.14
N GLY A 139 -10.45 -14.01 3.33
CA GLY A 139 -9.73 -14.99 2.49
C GLY A 139 -8.72 -14.36 1.52
N ASP A 140 -9.13 -13.33 0.78
CA ASP A 140 -8.23 -12.63 -0.15
C ASP A 140 -7.17 -11.80 0.56
N GLY A 141 -7.49 -11.27 1.75
CA GLY A 141 -6.54 -10.58 2.61
C GLY A 141 -5.42 -11.51 3.09
N ARG A 142 -5.75 -12.71 3.57
CA ARG A 142 -4.77 -13.73 3.93
C ARG A 142 -3.88 -14.14 2.76
N LYS A 143 -4.45 -14.36 1.57
CA LYS A 143 -3.68 -14.67 0.35
C LYS A 143 -2.69 -13.54 0.00
N LEU A 144 -3.11 -12.29 0.15
CA LEU A 144 -2.24 -11.14 -0.07
C LEU A 144 -1.10 -11.08 0.95
N LEU A 145 -1.39 -11.24 2.24
CA LEU A 145 -0.39 -11.27 3.31
C LEU A 145 0.63 -12.40 3.10
N GLN A 146 0.17 -13.60 2.73
CA GLN A 146 1.05 -14.72 2.35
C GLN A 146 1.92 -14.39 1.14
N SER A 147 1.36 -13.71 0.13
CA SER A 147 2.13 -13.29 -1.05
C SER A 147 3.22 -12.29 -0.68
N ILE A 148 2.94 -11.34 0.23
CA ILE A 148 3.93 -10.40 0.75
C ILE A 148 5.03 -11.16 1.49
N LEU A 149 4.69 -12.06 2.41
CA LEU A 149 5.65 -12.88 3.16
C LEU A 149 6.57 -13.68 2.21
N HIS A 150 5.99 -14.31 1.18
CA HIS A 150 6.76 -15.05 0.18
C HIS A 150 7.71 -14.13 -0.62
N MET A 151 7.26 -12.93 -1.00
CA MET A 151 8.14 -11.97 -1.69
C MET A 151 9.27 -11.48 -0.79
N VAL A 152 9.00 -11.22 0.51
CA VAL A 152 10.02 -10.80 1.50
C VAL A 152 11.07 -11.88 1.68
N THR A 153 10.65 -13.12 1.96
CA THR A 153 11.56 -14.25 2.16
C THR A 153 12.42 -14.50 0.92
N ARG A 154 11.82 -14.48 -0.27
CA ARG A 154 12.56 -14.58 -1.53
C ARG A 154 13.58 -13.46 -1.70
N ASN A 155 13.22 -12.21 -1.38
CA ASN A 155 14.14 -11.07 -1.48
C ASN A 155 15.32 -11.19 -0.51
N LEU A 156 15.08 -11.65 0.73
CA LEU A 156 16.14 -11.84 1.73
C LEU A 156 17.11 -12.96 1.34
N ASN A 157 16.63 -13.97 0.61
CA ASN A 157 17.45 -15.08 0.13
C ASN A 157 18.23 -14.77 -1.17
N GLN A 158 18.13 -13.56 -1.72
CA GLN A 158 18.86 -13.20 -2.94
C GLN A 158 20.35 -12.93 -2.64
N PRO A 159 21.29 -13.46 -3.46
CA PRO A 159 22.73 -13.37 -3.20
C PRO A 159 23.33 -11.96 -3.31
N LYS A 160 22.58 -10.96 -3.80
CA LYS A 160 23.02 -9.56 -3.97
C LYS A 160 21.93 -8.55 -3.61
N VAL A 161 21.28 -8.75 -2.46
CA VAL A 161 20.29 -7.80 -1.94
C VAL A 161 20.97 -6.61 -1.25
N SER A 162 20.47 -5.39 -1.46
CA SER A 162 21.04 -4.20 -0.81
C SER A 162 20.72 -4.18 0.69
N VAL A 163 21.60 -3.58 1.50
CA VAL A 163 21.42 -3.47 2.96
C VAL A 163 20.05 -2.85 3.31
N ASN A 164 19.62 -1.81 2.60
CA ASN A 164 18.31 -1.20 2.83
C ASN A 164 17.15 -2.18 2.58
N ARG A 165 17.25 -3.04 1.54
CA ARG A 165 16.26 -4.07 1.28
C ARG A 165 16.28 -5.18 2.33
N VAL A 166 17.46 -5.54 2.85
CA VAL A 166 17.58 -6.46 3.98
C VAL A 166 16.89 -5.89 5.22
N LEU A 167 17.21 -4.65 5.59
CA LEU A 167 16.62 -3.99 6.76
C LEU A 167 15.10 -3.90 6.65
N THR A 168 14.57 -3.45 5.50
CA THR A 168 13.12 -3.38 5.27
C THR A 168 12.48 -4.77 5.24
N GLY A 169 13.13 -5.76 4.63
CA GLY A 169 12.63 -7.14 4.62
C GLY A 169 12.58 -7.77 6.01
N SER A 170 13.63 -7.57 6.82
CA SER A 170 13.68 -8.05 8.21
C SER A 170 12.63 -7.38 9.09
N LYS A 171 12.33 -6.09 8.87
CA LYS A 171 11.22 -5.40 9.54
C LYS A 171 9.87 -6.07 9.25
N MET A 172 9.57 -6.28 7.98
CA MET A 172 8.34 -6.97 7.57
C MET A 172 8.24 -8.37 8.16
N LEU A 173 9.34 -9.13 8.14
CA LEU A 173 9.37 -10.48 8.69
C LEU A 173 9.05 -10.50 10.19
N ARG A 174 9.60 -9.54 10.96
CA ARG A 174 9.26 -9.38 12.38
C ARG A 174 7.78 -9.05 12.59
N SER A 175 7.19 -8.19 11.75
CA SER A 175 5.75 -7.92 11.81
C SER A 175 4.93 -9.19 11.56
N PHE A 176 5.30 -10.01 10.58
CA PHE A 176 4.62 -11.29 10.34
C PHE A 176 4.75 -12.27 11.52
N MET A 177 5.93 -12.38 12.12
CA MET A 177 6.12 -13.20 13.32
C MET A 177 5.27 -12.71 14.50
N ALA A 178 5.13 -11.39 14.66
CA ALA A 178 4.28 -10.81 15.68
C ALA A 178 2.81 -11.17 15.45
N LEU A 179 2.33 -11.07 14.21
CA LEU A 179 0.97 -11.46 13.81
C LEU A 179 0.70 -12.95 14.07
N GLU A 180 1.62 -13.84 13.70
CA GLU A 180 1.51 -15.29 13.95
C GLU A 180 1.43 -15.60 15.45
N SER A 181 2.25 -14.93 16.26
CA SER A 181 2.24 -15.09 17.72
C SER A 181 0.92 -14.64 18.37
N SER A 182 0.20 -13.70 17.75
CA SER A 182 -1.14 -13.28 18.17
C SER A 182 -2.20 -14.32 17.78
N HIS A 183 -2.07 -14.91 16.60
CA HIS A 183 -2.99 -15.95 16.11
C HIS A 183 -2.89 -17.23 16.95
N GLN A 184 -1.67 -17.69 17.25
CA GLN A 184 -1.46 -18.87 18.11
C GLN A 184 -2.02 -18.66 19.52
N ARG A 185 -1.83 -17.47 20.12
CA ARG A 185 -2.39 -17.11 21.42
C ARG A 185 -3.91 -17.19 21.44
N LEU A 186 -4.58 -16.64 20.42
CA LEU A 186 -6.04 -16.67 20.29
C LEU A 186 -6.58 -18.10 20.14
N THR A 187 -5.91 -18.95 19.33
CA THR A 187 -6.31 -20.36 19.18
C THR A 187 -6.06 -21.18 20.45
N SER A 188 -4.99 -20.90 21.20
CA SER A 188 -4.72 -21.58 22.47
C SER A 188 -5.70 -21.18 23.57
N SER A 189 -6.20 -19.94 23.59
CA SER A 189 -7.22 -19.50 24.54
C SER A 189 -8.63 -20.03 24.22
N LEU A 190 -8.91 -20.34 22.95
CA LEU A 190 -10.21 -20.91 22.54
C LEU A 190 -10.29 -22.42 22.80
N ASN A 191 -9.17 -23.14 22.83
CA ASN A 191 -9.12 -24.56 23.20
C ASN A 191 -9.14 -24.79 24.72
N PHE A 192 -9.29 -23.73 25.51
CA PHE A 192 -9.36 -23.78 26.98
C PHE A 192 -10.78 -23.57 27.54
N PHE A 193 -11.79 -23.45 26.67
CA PHE A 193 -13.22 -23.37 27.03
C PHE A 193 -14.01 -24.53 26.45
#